data_AF-A0A5K1AAY3-F1
#
_entry.id   AF-A0A5K1AAY3-F1
#
_cell.length_a   1.000
_cell.length_b   1.000
_cell.length_c   1.000
_cell.angle_alpha   90.00
_cell.angle_beta   90.00
_cell.angle_gamma   90.00
#
_symmetry.space_group_name_H-M   'P 1'
#
loop_
_entity.id
_entity.type
_entity.pdbx_description
1 polymer ?
#
loop_
_entity_poly.entity_id
_entity_poly.type
_entity_poly.pdbx_seq_one_letter_code
_entity_poly.pdbx_strand_id
1 'polypeptide(L)' 'TFTEHFQKYGEITDSVIMKDKRTKKPRGFGFVTFADPSVVELVLKDEHVIDDRT' A
#
# COMPACT_ATOMS: atom_id res chain seq x y z
N THR A 1 8.59 2.04 0.67
CA THR A 1 7.58 1.26 1.43
C THR A 1 6.18 1.67 1.04
N PHE A 2 5.13 0.89 1.37
CA PHE A 2 3.75 1.23 1.01
C PHE A 2 3.36 2.62 1.52
N THR A 3 3.71 2.94 2.77
CA THR A 3 3.46 4.27 3.34
C THR A 3 4.07 5.39 2.49
N GLU A 4 5.35 5.27 2.13
CA GLU A 4 6.04 6.31 1.35
C GLU A 4 5.48 6.51 -0.05
N HIS A 5 4.99 5.43 -0.68
CA HIS A 5 4.39 5.51 -2.02
C HIS A 5 2.99 6.12 -1.98
N PHE A 6 2.17 5.69 -1.02
CA PHE A 6 0.76 6.05 -0.96
C PHE A 6 0.50 7.35 -0.19
N GLN A 7 1.44 7.85 0.63
CA GLN A 7 1.26 9.11 1.39
C GLN A 7 1.06 10.33 0.48
N LYS A 8 1.47 10.25 -0.79
CA LYS A 8 1.27 11.32 -1.78
C LYS A 8 -0.21 11.54 -2.13
N TYR A 9 -1.06 10.53 -1.93
CA TYR A 9 -2.50 10.64 -2.17
C TYR A 9 -3.27 11.16 -0.94
N GLY A 10 -2.74 10.94 0.26
CA GLY A 10 -3.36 11.37 1.50
C GLY A 10 -2.68 10.81 2.74
N GLU A 11 -3.14 11.24 3.91
CA GLU A 11 -2.64 10.76 5.19
C GLU A 11 -2.96 9.27 5.38
N ILE A 12 -1.94 8.49 5.74
CA ILE A 12 -2.05 7.05 5.98
C ILE A 12 -2.10 6.81 7.49
N THR A 13 -3.17 6.16 7.94
CA THR A 13 -3.32 5.76 9.35
C THR A 13 -2.62 4.45 9.65
N ASP A 14 -2.62 3.50 8.70
CA ASP A 14 -1.95 2.20 8.88
C ASP A 14 -1.50 1.60 7.55
N SER A 15 -0.43 0.83 7.56
CA SER A 15 0.03 0.10 6.38
C SER A 15 0.72 -1.21 6.77
N VAL A 16 0.27 -2.32 6.20
CA VAL A 16 0.75 -3.65 6.56
C VAL A 16 1.09 -4.45 5.31
N ILE A 17 2.36 -4.85 5.20
CA ILE A 17 2.83 -5.78 4.16
C ILE A 17 2.62 -7.20 4.67
N MET A 18 1.79 -7.98 3.98
CA MET A 18 1.54 -9.36 4.36
C MET A 18 2.77 -10.21 4.01
N LYS A 19 3.44 -10.69 5.06
CA LYS A 19 4.59 -11.60 4.96
C LYS A 19 4.15 -13.00 5.35
N ASP A 20 4.65 -14.01 4.64
CA ASP A 20 4.45 -15.40 4.98
C ASP A 20 5.05 -15.68 6.37
N LYS A 21 4.25 -16.23 7.29
CA LYS A 21 4.68 -16.41 8.68
C LYS A 21 5.82 -17.43 8.83
N ARG A 22 5.96 -18.36 7.89
CA ARG A 22 6.95 -19.45 7.93
C ARG A 22 8.25 -19.06 7.22
N THR A 23 8.15 -18.39 6.08
CA THR A 23 9.33 -18.01 5.26
C THR A 23 9.76 -16.56 5.43
N LYS A 24 8.97 -15.73 6.13
CA LYS A 24 9.14 -14.27 6.27
C LYS A 24 9.19 -13.50 4.94
N LYS A 25 8.97 -14.18 3.81
CA LYS A 25 8.92 -13.54 2.48
C LYS A 25 7.61 -12.79 2.29
N PRO A 26 7.62 -11.63 1.60
CA PRO A 26 6.39 -10.92 1.27
C PRO A 26 5.51 -11.78 0.37
N ARG A 27 4.21 -11.85 0.66
CA ARG A 27 3.21 -12.62 -0.10
C ARG A 27 2.83 -11.96 -1.43
N GLY A 28 3.43 -10.81 -1.77
CA GLY A 28 3.11 -10.04 -2.98
C GLY A 28 1.90 -9.13 -2.86
N PHE A 29 1.34 -8.96 -1.65
CA PHE A 29 0.27 -8.01 -1.39
C PHE A 29 0.40 -7.39 0.00
N GLY A 30 -0.24 -6.25 0.19
CA GLY A 30 -0.33 -5.55 1.46
C GLY A 30 -1.61 -4.72 1.51
N PHE A 31 -1.88 -4.15 2.68
CA PHE A 31 -3.02 -3.30 2.92
C PHE A 31 -2.55 -1.92 3.36
N VAL A 32 -3.26 -0.88 2.92
CA VAL A 32 -3.05 0.51 3.33
C VAL A 32 -4.40 1.07 3.74
N THR A 33 -4.42 1.72 4.90
CA THR A 33 -5.59 2.39 5.47
C THR A 33 -5.34 3.89 5.44
N PHE A 34 -6.14 4.61 4.66
CA PHE A 34 -6.12 6.07 4.62
C PHE A 34 -7.02 6.68 5.68
N ALA A 35 -6.66 7.87 6.17
CA ALA A 35 -7.50 8.64 7.08
C ALA A 35 -8.76 9.18 6.39
N ASP A 36 -8.64 9.57 5.11
CA ASP A 36 -9.74 10.06 4.29
C ASP A 36 -10.13 9.02 3.21
N PRO A 37 -11.37 8.52 3.17
CA PRO A 37 -11.81 7.57 2.14
C PRO A 37 -11.87 8.18 0.73
N SER A 38 -11.93 9.50 0.59
CA SER A 38 -12.03 10.19 -0.71
C SER A 38 -10.79 9.95 -1.59
N VAL A 39 -9.63 9.71 -0.97
CA VAL A 39 -8.38 9.47 -1.70
C VAL A 39 -8.32 8.08 -2.31
N VAL A 40 -9.14 7.14 -1.81
CA VAL A 40 -9.17 5.74 -2.27
C VAL A 40 -9.56 5.67 -3.75
N GLU A 41 -10.51 6.49 -4.21
CA GLU A 41 -10.88 6.52 -5.63
C GLU A 41 -9.76 7.00 -6.54
N LEU A 42 -8.94 7.95 -6.07
CA LEU A 42 -7.79 8.46 -6.82
C LEU A 42 -6.69 7.39 -6.92
N VAL A 43 -6.43 6.72 -5.79
CA VAL A 43 -5.46 5.63 -5.72
C VAL A 43 -5.89 4.48 -6.64
N LEU A 44 -7.16 4.05 -6.60
CA LEU A 44 -7.64 2.94 -7.42
C LEU A 44 -7.64 3.21 -8.94
N LYS A 45 -7.62 4.47 -9.36
CA LYS A 45 -7.56 4.86 -10.78
C LYS A 45 -6.13 4.85 -11.34
N ASP A 46 -5.13 4.89 -10.48
CA ASP A 46 -3.72 4.99 -10.86
C ASP A 46 -3.04 3.62 -10.84
N GLU A 47 -2.01 3.45 -11.67
CA GLU A 47 -1.20 2.22 -11.70
C GLU A 47 0.04 2.41 -10.82
N HIS A 48 0.20 1.56 -9.81
CA HIS A 48 1.24 1.73 -8.78
C HIS A 48 2.39 0.76 -9.00
N VAL A 49 3.55 1.27 -9.37
CA VAL A 49 4.80 0.49 -9.37
C VAL A 49 5.49 0.67 -8.03
N ILE A 50 5.65 -0.42 -7.27
CA ILE A 50 6.28 -0.40 -5.95
C ILE A 50 7.42 -1.42 -5.94
N ASP A 51 8.65 -0.94 -5.74
CA ASP A 51 9.88 -1.75 -5.74
C ASP A 51 10.06 -2.60 -7.02
N ASP A 52 9.88 -1.99 -8.20
CA ASP A 52 9.91 -2.64 -9.53
C ASP A 52 8.90 -3.77 -9.72
N ARG A 53 7.82 -3.77 -8.95
CA ARG A 53 6.72 -4.73 -9.04
C ARG A 53 5.40 -3.99 -9.22
N THR A 54 4.69 -4.35 -10.29
CA THR A 54 3.30 -3.98 -10.57
C THR A 54 2.33 -4.89 -9.84
#